data_AF-A0A2V9QYU0-F1
#
_entry.id   AF-A0A2V9QYU0-F1
#
_cell.length_a   1.000
_cell.length_b   1.000
_cell.length_c   1.000
_cell.angle_alpha   90.00
_cell.angle_beta   90.00
_cell.angle_gamma   90.00
#
_symmetry.space_group_name_H-M   'P 1'
#
loop_
_entity.id
_entity.type
_entity.pdbx_description
1 polymer ?
#
loop_
_entity_poly.entity_id
_entity_poly.type
_entity_poly.pdbx_seq_one_letter_code
_entity_poly.pdbx_strand_id
1 'polypeptide(L)'
;MNEPVISEQRLISRHLGRRFVRRKWLAHMGACLSLALIGAACSGPETSQPASTSAPNPPSNPSPMAASHRSAGGEKTFGRMKVTVPPGWAEQPPTSSMRQAQFALARAEGDPADGELVVFYFGSGQGGSVEANIDRWLGQFAQPDGSSSKDKAKISKREVTGLAVTLVDLAGTYQAPMMPGAPQRHNNAGYRMLAAVVETPEGPWFFKLVGPEKTIAQWSGSFDAFVNSIKKS
;
A
#
# COMPACT_ATOMS: atom_id res chain seq x y z
N MET A 1 0.86 -69.02 -11.79
CA MET A 1 1.76 -68.09 -11.08
C MET A 1 0.86 -67.07 -10.40
N ASN A 2 0.09 -67.40 -9.37
CA ASN A 2 0.44 -67.83 -8.00
C ASN A 2 1.29 -66.81 -7.23
N GLU A 3 0.57 -66.08 -6.37
CA GLU A 3 0.90 -65.58 -5.02
C GLU A 3 0.85 -64.05 -4.84
N PRO A 4 -0.11 -63.55 -4.03
CA PRO A 4 -0.08 -62.27 -3.36
C PRO A 4 0.60 -62.39 -1.98
N VAL A 5 1.32 -61.36 -1.52
CA VAL A 5 1.84 -61.34 -0.14
C VAL A 5 1.07 -60.31 0.69
N ILE A 6 0.22 -60.87 1.55
CA ILE A 6 -0.32 -60.27 2.79
C ILE A 6 0.80 -60.28 3.86
N SER A 7 0.64 -59.46 4.91
CA SER A 7 1.15 -59.64 6.29
C SER A 7 2.19 -58.59 6.71
N GLU A 8 2.20 -57.99 7.90
CA GLU A 8 1.31 -57.87 9.06
C GLU A 8 1.94 -56.77 9.95
N GLN A 9 1.09 -55.93 10.54
CA GLN A 9 1.03 -55.52 11.95
C GLN A 9 2.28 -55.16 12.81
N ARG A 10 2.01 -54.15 13.68
CA ARG A 10 2.58 -53.86 15.02
C ARG A 10 3.96 -53.18 15.02
N LEU A 11 4.28 -52.19 15.88
CA LEU A 11 3.90 -51.99 17.28
C LEU A 11 4.32 -50.55 17.73
N ILE A 12 3.41 -49.83 18.39
CA ILE A 12 3.59 -49.03 19.65
C ILE A 12 4.62 -47.87 19.73
N SER A 13 4.26 -46.89 20.59
CA SER A 13 5.09 -45.90 21.33
C SER A 13 5.19 -44.51 20.66
N ARG A 14 4.89 -43.34 21.28
CA ARG A 14 4.68 -42.95 22.69
C ARG A 14 3.81 -41.68 22.81
N HIS A 15 3.04 -41.62 23.89
CA HIS A 15 2.57 -40.39 24.54
C HIS A 15 3.72 -39.45 24.90
N LEU A 16 3.50 -38.14 24.76
CA LEU A 16 4.00 -37.00 25.56
C LEU A 16 3.57 -35.74 24.77
N GLY A 17 2.88 -34.74 25.27
CA GLY A 17 2.60 -34.27 26.62
C GLY A 17 2.46 -32.74 26.47
N ARG A 18 1.23 -32.22 26.57
CA ARG A 18 0.94 -30.78 26.50
C ARG A 18 1.68 -30.06 27.62
N ARG A 19 2.42 -28.99 27.33
CA ARG A 19 2.73 -27.94 28.30
C ARG A 19 2.61 -26.56 27.67
N PHE A 20 1.48 -25.94 27.99
CA PHE A 20 1.15 -24.54 27.77
C PHE A 20 1.92 -23.72 28.81
N VAL A 21 2.82 -22.83 28.40
CA VAL A 21 3.52 -21.92 29.32
C VAL A 21 2.95 -20.52 29.12
N ARG A 22 2.11 -20.10 30.07
CA ARG A 22 1.66 -18.71 30.25
C ARG A 22 2.80 -17.92 30.90
N ARG A 23 3.27 -16.85 30.25
CA ARG A 23 4.14 -15.85 30.90
C ARG A 23 3.29 -14.67 31.38
N LYS A 24 3.24 -14.49 32.69
CA LYS A 24 2.71 -13.30 33.39
C LYS A 24 3.74 -12.18 33.28
N TRP A 25 3.31 -10.98 32.94
CA TRP A 25 4.07 -9.74 33.14
C TRP A 25 3.48 -9.03 34.38
N LEU A 26 4.32 -8.82 35.40
CA LEU A 26 4.01 -8.03 36.59
C LEU A 26 4.39 -6.57 36.34
N ALA A 27 3.48 -5.66 36.70
CA ALA A 27 3.67 -4.21 36.77
C ALA A 27 4.59 -3.82 37.94
N HIS A 28 5.32 -2.72 37.81
CA HIS A 28 5.92 -1.99 38.93
C HIS A 28 5.48 -0.52 38.87
N MET A 29 4.73 -0.13 39.90
CA MET A 29 4.40 1.25 40.25
C MET A 29 5.61 1.89 40.93
N GLY A 30 5.92 3.13 40.57
CA GLY A 30 6.84 4.00 41.31
C GLY A 30 6.22 5.38 41.44
N ALA A 31 5.80 5.73 42.65
CA ALA A 31 5.35 7.05 43.06
C ALA A 31 6.36 7.61 44.07
N CYS A 32 6.78 8.86 43.92
CA CYS A 32 7.45 9.63 44.96
C CYS A 32 6.86 11.04 45.04
N LEU A 33 6.74 11.48 46.30
CA LEU A 33 5.91 12.55 46.84
C LEU A 33 6.66 13.90 46.89
N SER A 34 5.85 14.96 46.95
CA SER A 34 6.09 16.40 46.99
C SER A 34 6.95 16.96 48.14
N LEU A 35 7.46 18.20 48.01
CA LEU A 35 7.28 19.30 49.00
C LEU A 35 7.65 20.70 48.44
N ALA A 36 6.99 21.73 48.96
CA ALA A 36 6.95 23.14 48.51
C ALA A 36 7.67 24.12 49.47
N LEU A 37 7.59 25.44 49.16
CA LEU A 37 7.64 26.68 50.00
C LEU A 37 8.67 27.73 49.46
N ILE A 38 8.57 29.08 49.55
CA ILE A 38 7.58 30.18 49.74
C ILE A 38 8.32 31.52 49.47
N GLY A 39 7.60 32.58 49.05
CA GLY A 39 7.89 34.01 49.40
C GLY A 39 8.32 34.91 48.23
N ALA A 40 7.96 36.19 48.09
CA ALA A 40 7.12 37.13 48.84
C ALA A 40 6.80 38.34 47.90
N ALA A 41 5.75 39.10 48.23
CA ALA A 41 5.22 40.24 47.48
C ALA A 41 5.88 41.60 47.83
N CYS A 42 5.71 42.63 46.97
CA CYS A 42 5.55 44.05 47.34
C CYS A 42 5.07 44.90 46.13
N SER A 43 4.31 45.96 46.41
CA SER A 43 3.34 46.66 45.55
C SER A 43 3.75 48.08 45.11
N GLY A 44 3.36 48.48 43.87
CA GLY A 44 2.94 49.82 43.35
C GLY A 44 3.82 51.08 43.56
N PRO A 45 3.43 52.28 43.02
CA PRO A 45 2.32 52.61 42.10
C PRO A 45 2.68 53.59 40.95
N GLU A 46 1.64 53.98 40.18
CA GLU A 46 1.38 55.33 39.64
C GLU A 46 1.37 55.57 38.10
N THR A 47 0.40 56.40 37.73
CA THR A 47 -0.32 56.55 36.46
C THR A 47 0.18 57.77 35.70
N SER A 48 0.27 57.73 34.36
CA SER A 48 0.11 58.89 33.47
C SER A 48 0.01 58.46 31.98
N GLN A 49 -1.12 58.78 31.34
CA GLN A 49 -1.33 58.87 29.87
C GLN A 49 -0.96 60.30 29.39
N PRO A 50 -0.99 60.66 28.09
CA PRO A 50 -0.95 59.88 26.84
C PRO A 50 0.09 60.44 25.82
N ALA A 51 0.49 59.64 24.83
CA ALA A 51 1.01 60.18 23.57
C ALA A 51 0.66 59.25 22.41
N SER A 52 -0.08 59.78 21.44
CA SER A 52 -0.38 59.14 20.17
C SER A 52 0.87 59.13 19.29
N THR A 53 1.35 57.94 18.94
CA THR A 53 2.22 57.73 17.78
C THR A 53 1.90 56.37 17.17
N SER A 54 1.60 56.42 15.88
CA SER A 54 1.25 55.34 14.96
C SER A 54 2.11 54.09 15.12
N ALA A 55 1.47 52.95 15.36
CA ALA A 55 2.11 51.63 15.35
C ALA A 55 2.24 51.08 13.91
N PRO A 56 3.36 50.45 13.56
CA PRO A 56 3.62 49.89 12.25
C PRO A 56 2.85 48.57 12.02
N ASN A 57 2.40 48.36 10.78
CA ASN A 57 1.76 47.11 10.34
C ASN A 57 2.64 45.88 10.66
N PRO A 58 2.06 44.74 11.10
CA PRO A 58 2.81 43.51 11.28
C PRO A 58 3.29 42.97 9.91
N PRO A 59 4.48 42.35 9.85
CA PRO A 59 4.95 41.73 8.61
C PRO A 59 4.06 40.55 8.24
N SER A 60 3.41 40.65 7.08
CA SER A 60 2.73 39.54 6.43
C SER A 60 3.75 38.45 6.11
N ASN A 61 3.81 37.42 6.96
CA ASN A 61 4.55 36.21 6.65
C ASN A 61 3.72 35.42 5.63
N PRO A 62 4.17 35.21 4.38
CA PRO A 62 3.45 34.31 3.49
C PRO A 62 3.64 32.88 4.02
N SER A 63 2.55 32.24 4.42
CA SER A 63 2.55 30.79 4.68
C SER A 63 3.19 30.06 3.50
N PRO A 64 4.12 29.13 3.73
CA PRO A 64 4.66 28.31 2.66
C PRO A 64 3.56 27.37 2.18
N MET A 65 3.11 27.62 0.94
CA MET A 65 2.58 26.65 0.00
C MET A 65 1.51 25.70 0.54
N ALA A 66 0.24 26.03 0.24
CA ALA A 66 -0.60 25.01 -0.37
C ALA A 66 0.16 24.52 -1.61
N ALA A 67 0.86 23.39 -1.49
CA ALA A 67 1.33 22.65 -2.65
C ALA A 67 0.08 22.23 -3.41
N SER A 68 -0.32 23.10 -4.33
CA SER A 68 -1.21 22.75 -5.41
C SER A 68 -0.49 21.66 -6.20
N HIS A 69 -0.67 20.40 -5.82
CA HIS A 69 -0.38 19.27 -6.69
C HIS A 69 -1.40 19.31 -7.83
N ARG A 70 -1.25 20.29 -8.72
CA ARG A 70 -1.88 20.28 -10.04
C ARG A 70 -1.27 19.09 -10.78
N SER A 71 -2.10 18.06 -10.95
CA SER A 71 -2.09 17.06 -12.02
C SER A 71 -0.75 16.87 -12.75
N ALA A 72 -0.01 15.83 -12.40
CA ALA A 72 0.96 15.24 -13.32
C ALA A 72 0.24 14.26 -14.27
N GLY A 73 -0.80 14.74 -14.95
CA GLY A 73 -1.25 14.09 -16.18
C GLY A 73 -0.21 14.33 -17.27
N GLY A 74 0.14 13.32 -18.05
CA GLY A 74 1.19 13.46 -19.07
C GLY A 74 1.76 12.15 -19.59
N GLU A 75 2.51 12.24 -20.69
CA GLU A 75 3.20 11.08 -21.26
C GLU A 75 4.40 10.69 -20.37
N LYS A 76 4.52 9.39 -20.08
CA LYS A 76 5.66 8.77 -19.40
C LYS A 76 6.22 7.66 -20.27
N THR A 77 7.52 7.44 -20.18
CA THR A 77 8.22 6.37 -20.88
C THR A 77 8.72 5.34 -19.87
N PHE A 78 8.41 4.07 -20.10
CA PHE A 78 8.79 2.91 -19.33
C PHE A 78 9.49 1.90 -20.26
N GLY A 79 10.82 1.88 -20.25
CA GLY A 79 11.59 1.15 -21.26
C GLY A 79 11.21 1.61 -22.67
N ARG A 80 10.83 0.66 -23.54
CA ARG A 80 10.29 0.93 -24.90
C ARG A 80 8.78 1.08 -24.97
N MET A 81 8.14 1.44 -23.86
CA MET A 81 6.71 1.68 -23.80
C MET A 81 6.43 3.13 -23.40
N LYS A 82 5.46 3.76 -24.05
CA LYS A 82 4.90 5.04 -23.63
C LYS A 82 3.50 4.82 -23.07
N VAL A 83 3.18 5.59 -22.03
CA VAL A 83 1.85 5.60 -21.40
C VAL A 83 1.44 7.04 -21.11
N THR A 84 0.15 7.31 -21.05
CA THR A 84 -0.40 8.59 -20.62
C THR A 84 -0.96 8.44 -19.21
N VAL A 85 -0.34 9.11 -18.23
CA VAL A 85 -0.85 9.16 -16.85
C VAL A 85 -2.13 10.01 -16.85
N PRO A 86 -3.27 9.49 -16.35
CA PRO A 86 -4.50 10.25 -16.23
C PRO A 86 -4.34 11.45 -15.29
N PRO A 87 -5.11 12.53 -15.49
CA PRO A 87 -5.11 13.63 -14.55
C PRO A 87 -5.58 13.19 -13.16
N GLY A 88 -5.10 13.89 -12.13
CA GLY A 88 -5.46 13.63 -10.72
C GLY A 88 -4.63 12.56 -10.02
N TRP A 89 -3.76 11.84 -10.74
CA TRP A 89 -2.77 10.96 -10.12
C TRP A 89 -1.60 11.80 -9.59
N ALA A 90 -1.27 11.64 -8.32
CA ALA A 90 -0.15 12.34 -7.69
C ALA A 90 1.10 11.47 -7.73
N GLU A 91 2.08 11.83 -8.55
CA GLU A 91 3.36 11.11 -8.63
C GLU A 91 4.12 11.21 -7.29
N GLN A 92 4.73 10.10 -6.88
CA GLN A 92 5.53 10.00 -5.67
C GLN A 92 6.92 9.42 -6.00
N PRO A 93 7.96 9.80 -5.24
CA PRO A 93 9.26 9.15 -5.34
C PRO A 93 9.13 7.64 -5.07
N PRO A 94 9.66 6.77 -5.95
CA PRO A 94 9.66 5.34 -5.70
C PRO A 94 10.44 5.00 -4.43
N THR A 95 9.88 4.11 -3.60
CA THR A 95 10.46 3.73 -2.30
C THR A 95 11.52 2.63 -2.38
N SER A 96 11.77 2.07 -3.57
CA SER A 96 12.84 1.11 -3.82
C SER A 96 13.25 1.08 -5.29
N SER A 97 14.45 0.56 -5.58
CA SER A 97 14.99 0.48 -6.95
C SER A 97 14.19 -0.42 -7.90
N MET A 98 13.38 -1.36 -7.37
CA MET A 98 12.50 -2.21 -8.17
C MET A 98 11.24 -1.47 -8.66
N ARG A 99 10.89 -0.35 -8.03
CA ARG A 99 9.75 0.50 -8.39
C ARG A 99 10.21 1.52 -9.42
N GLN A 100 9.73 1.41 -10.65
CA GLN A 100 10.04 2.33 -11.74
C GLN A 100 9.21 3.61 -11.65
N ALA A 101 8.00 3.53 -11.09
CA ALA A 101 7.16 4.67 -10.77
C ALA A 101 6.21 4.34 -9.63
N GLN A 102 5.73 5.39 -8.94
CA GLN A 102 4.75 5.29 -7.87
C GLN A 102 3.80 6.49 -7.94
N PHE A 103 2.50 6.25 -7.71
CA PHE A 103 1.48 7.28 -7.70
C PHE A 103 0.51 7.06 -6.54
N ALA A 104 0.11 8.15 -5.89
CA ALA A 104 -1.02 8.19 -4.98
C ALA A 104 -2.27 8.67 -5.72
N LEU A 105 -3.37 7.95 -5.51
CA LEU A 105 -4.68 8.25 -6.07
C LEU A 105 -5.60 8.62 -4.89
N ALA A 106 -6.05 9.87 -4.86
CA ALA A 106 -6.73 10.44 -3.71
C ALA A 106 -7.92 9.58 -3.25
N ARG A 107 -8.02 9.36 -1.95
CA ARG A 107 -9.09 8.56 -1.33
C ARG A 107 -10.48 9.08 -1.66
N ALA A 108 -11.42 8.16 -1.80
CA ALA A 108 -12.83 8.49 -1.82
C ALA A 108 -13.29 8.99 -0.44
N GLU A 109 -14.39 9.72 -0.40
CA GLU A 109 -14.99 10.17 0.87
C GLU A 109 -15.33 8.97 1.76
N GLY A 110 -14.95 9.06 3.04
CA GLY A 110 -15.15 8.00 4.03
C GLY A 110 -14.15 6.85 3.98
N ASP A 111 -13.33 6.73 2.93
CA ASP A 111 -12.27 5.72 2.87
C ASP A 111 -11.04 6.15 3.69
N PRO A 112 -10.32 5.19 4.32
CA PRO A 112 -9.28 5.49 5.30
C PRO A 112 -7.92 5.87 4.69
N ALA A 113 -7.74 5.64 3.38
CA ALA A 113 -6.44 5.79 2.71
C ALA A 113 -6.59 6.03 1.21
N ASP A 114 -5.56 6.64 0.62
CA ASP A 114 -5.40 6.75 -0.82
C ASP A 114 -5.15 5.37 -1.46
N GLY A 115 -5.34 5.28 -2.78
CA GLY A 115 -4.86 4.17 -3.58
C GLY A 115 -3.38 4.37 -3.94
N GLU A 116 -2.59 3.31 -3.91
CA GLU A 116 -1.19 3.32 -4.38
C GLU A 116 -1.09 2.54 -5.68
N LEU A 117 -0.70 3.19 -6.78
CA LEU A 117 -0.27 2.53 -8.02
C LEU A 117 1.25 2.47 -8.07
N VAL A 118 1.77 1.29 -8.34
CA VAL A 118 3.19 1.03 -8.47
C VAL A 118 3.47 0.36 -9.80
N VAL A 119 4.51 0.84 -10.49
CA VAL A 119 5.02 0.25 -11.72
C VAL A 119 6.32 -0.49 -11.38
N PHE A 120 6.37 -1.79 -11.63
CA PHE A 120 7.56 -2.61 -11.45
C PHE A 120 8.09 -3.09 -12.79
N TYR A 121 9.41 -3.13 -12.87
CA TYR A 121 10.15 -3.86 -13.89
C TYR A 121 11.34 -4.52 -13.21
N PHE A 122 11.47 -5.83 -13.39
CA PHE A 122 12.50 -6.61 -12.71
C PHE A 122 13.75 -6.83 -13.57
N GLY A 123 13.71 -6.40 -14.84
CA GLY A 123 14.76 -6.66 -15.82
C GLY A 123 14.43 -7.84 -16.72
N SER A 124 15.18 -7.96 -17.82
CA SER A 124 14.95 -9.01 -18.82
C SER A 124 15.26 -10.40 -18.25
N GLY A 125 14.31 -11.32 -18.42
CA GLY A 125 14.38 -12.69 -17.85
C GLY A 125 14.28 -12.77 -16.33
N GLN A 126 13.98 -11.67 -15.64
CA GLN A 126 13.85 -11.60 -14.18
C GLN A 126 12.38 -11.49 -13.75
N GLY A 127 12.12 -11.69 -12.45
CA GLY A 127 10.79 -11.47 -11.87
C GLY A 127 9.82 -12.66 -11.96
N GLY A 128 10.17 -13.72 -12.69
CA GLY A 128 9.33 -14.92 -12.85
C GLY A 128 8.23 -14.77 -13.90
N SER A 129 7.37 -15.78 -14.05
CA SER A 129 6.28 -15.74 -15.03
C SER A 129 5.18 -14.75 -14.66
N VAL A 130 4.34 -14.41 -15.64
CA VAL A 130 3.13 -13.62 -15.45
C VAL A 130 2.22 -14.29 -14.43
N GLU A 131 1.97 -15.59 -14.59
CA GLU A 131 1.10 -16.38 -13.72
C GLU A 131 1.63 -16.44 -12.29
N ALA A 132 2.94 -16.64 -12.09
CA ALA A 132 3.54 -16.68 -10.76
C ALA A 132 3.42 -15.33 -10.03
N ASN A 133 3.50 -14.22 -10.75
CA ASN A 133 3.28 -12.88 -10.18
C ASN A 133 1.82 -12.66 -9.81
N ILE A 134 0.89 -13.09 -10.67
CA ILE A 134 -0.54 -13.01 -10.40
C ILE A 134 -0.88 -13.86 -9.17
N ASP A 135 -0.47 -15.14 -9.12
CA ASP A 135 -0.71 -16.02 -7.97
C ASP A 135 -0.15 -15.41 -6.67
N ARG A 136 1.04 -14.78 -6.72
CA ARG A 136 1.61 -14.05 -5.58
C ARG A 136 0.75 -12.87 -5.14
N TRP A 137 0.18 -12.11 -6.06
CA TRP A 137 -0.72 -11.00 -5.71
C TRP A 137 -2.05 -11.49 -5.16
N LEU A 138 -2.63 -12.55 -5.73
CA LEU A 138 -3.85 -13.18 -5.22
C LEU A 138 -3.64 -13.68 -3.79
N GLY A 139 -2.47 -14.27 -3.49
CA GLY A 139 -2.07 -14.68 -2.15
C GLY A 139 -1.81 -13.54 -1.16
N GLN A 140 -1.86 -12.28 -1.60
CA GLN A 140 -1.85 -11.11 -0.71
C GLN A 140 -3.26 -10.70 -0.28
N PHE A 141 -4.29 -11.45 -0.68
CA PHE A 141 -5.67 -11.19 -0.29
C PHE A 141 -6.27 -12.42 0.37
N ALA A 142 -7.05 -12.19 1.42
CA ALA A 142 -7.95 -13.17 2.00
C ALA A 142 -9.40 -12.76 1.73
N GLN A 143 -10.26 -13.73 1.44
CA GLN A 143 -11.68 -13.47 1.19
C GLN A 143 -12.46 -13.47 2.51
N PRO A 144 -13.44 -12.55 2.70
CA PRO A 144 -14.23 -12.48 3.94
C PRO A 144 -15.02 -13.77 4.25
N ASP A 145 -15.39 -14.51 3.20
CA ASP A 145 -16.12 -15.79 3.30
C ASP A 145 -15.18 -17.00 3.47
N GLY A 146 -13.86 -16.78 3.57
CA GLY A 146 -12.85 -17.83 3.68
C GLY A 146 -12.56 -18.60 2.39
N SER A 147 -13.19 -18.24 1.28
CA SER A 147 -12.93 -18.87 -0.02
C SER A 147 -11.56 -18.50 -0.60
N SER A 148 -11.15 -19.23 -1.64
CA SER A 148 -9.93 -18.94 -2.37
C SER A 148 -10.04 -17.59 -3.10
N SER A 149 -9.05 -16.72 -2.88
CA SER A 149 -8.90 -15.47 -3.65
C SER A 149 -8.74 -15.71 -5.15
N LYS A 150 -8.25 -16.89 -5.56
CA LYS A 150 -8.14 -17.25 -6.98
C LYS A 150 -9.50 -17.43 -7.64
N ASP A 151 -10.47 -17.98 -6.90
CA ASP A 151 -11.82 -18.24 -7.42
C ASP A 151 -12.65 -16.95 -7.48
N LYS A 152 -12.27 -15.92 -6.72
CA LYS A 152 -12.92 -14.61 -6.69
C LYS A 152 -12.28 -13.59 -7.65
N ALA A 153 -11.06 -13.84 -8.10
CA ALA A 153 -10.35 -12.93 -8.97
C ALA A 153 -10.97 -12.92 -10.37
N LYS A 154 -11.17 -11.72 -10.91
CA LYS A 154 -11.48 -11.54 -12.32
C LYS A 154 -10.17 -11.35 -13.07
N ILE A 155 -9.83 -12.32 -13.91
CA ILE A 155 -8.64 -12.26 -14.76
C ILE A 155 -9.10 -12.23 -16.20
N SER A 156 -8.62 -11.25 -16.96
CA SER A 156 -8.90 -11.13 -18.39
C SER A 156 -7.63 -10.84 -19.16
N LYS A 157 -7.62 -11.20 -20.44
CA LYS A 157 -6.51 -10.90 -21.35
C LYS A 157 -7.03 -10.05 -22.49
N ARG A 158 -6.24 -9.07 -22.91
CA ARG A 158 -6.49 -8.28 -24.12
C ARG A 158 -5.18 -7.89 -24.77
N GLU A 159 -5.27 -7.41 -26.00
CA GLU A 159 -4.15 -6.78 -26.68
C GLU A 159 -4.31 -5.26 -26.64
N VAL A 160 -3.22 -4.54 -26.38
CA VAL A 160 -3.17 -3.07 -26.47
C VAL A 160 -1.97 -2.70 -27.34
N THR A 161 -2.22 -2.11 -28.52
CA THR A 161 -1.18 -1.68 -29.46
C THR A 161 -0.16 -2.80 -29.79
N GLY A 162 -0.65 -4.03 -30.00
CA GLY A 162 0.21 -5.18 -30.30
C GLY A 162 1.05 -5.71 -29.14
N LEU A 163 0.67 -5.39 -27.89
CA LEU A 163 1.25 -5.95 -26.66
C LEU A 163 0.17 -6.75 -25.92
N ALA A 164 0.51 -7.96 -25.48
CA ALA A 164 -0.39 -8.75 -24.65
C ALA A 164 -0.48 -8.14 -23.24
N VAL A 165 -1.71 -7.99 -22.75
CA VAL A 165 -2.02 -7.42 -21.44
C VAL A 165 -2.90 -8.39 -20.67
N THR A 166 -2.45 -8.81 -19.49
CA THR A 166 -3.28 -9.56 -18.53
C THR A 166 -3.74 -8.62 -17.42
N LEU A 167 -5.05 -8.49 -17.22
CA LEU A 167 -5.67 -7.67 -16.20
C LEU A 167 -6.16 -8.55 -15.04
N VAL A 168 -6.03 -8.03 -13.82
CA VAL A 168 -6.51 -8.67 -12.59
C VAL A 168 -7.33 -7.66 -11.79
N ASP A 169 -8.50 -8.10 -11.32
CA ASP A 169 -9.36 -7.37 -10.40
C ASP A 169 -9.78 -8.29 -9.25
N LEU A 170 -9.45 -7.90 -8.03
CA LEU A 170 -9.74 -8.67 -6.83
C LEU A 170 -10.02 -7.75 -5.64
N ALA A 171 -11.13 -8.00 -4.95
CA ALA A 171 -11.43 -7.40 -3.66
C ALA A 171 -11.17 -8.39 -2.50
N GLY A 172 -11.01 -7.88 -1.29
CA GLY A 172 -10.89 -8.68 -0.07
C GLY A 172 -10.13 -7.95 1.05
N THR A 173 -9.59 -8.73 1.96
CA THR A 173 -8.68 -8.24 3.01
C THR A 173 -7.26 -8.26 2.48
N TYR A 174 -6.64 -7.09 2.33
CA TYR A 174 -5.26 -6.96 1.88
C TYR A 174 -4.28 -7.29 3.01
N GLN A 175 -3.44 -8.28 2.75
CA GLN A 175 -2.51 -8.89 3.70
C GLN A 175 -1.11 -9.04 3.09
N ALA A 176 -0.67 -8.14 2.23
CA ALA A 176 0.73 -8.15 1.77
C ALA A 176 1.70 -7.94 2.95
N PRO A 177 2.94 -8.45 2.88
CA PRO A 177 3.98 -8.05 3.82
C PRO A 177 4.28 -6.56 3.62
N MET A 178 4.56 -5.83 4.70
CA MET A 178 4.80 -4.38 4.62
C MET A 178 6.04 -4.03 3.79
N MET A 179 7.02 -4.93 3.80
CA MET A 179 8.24 -4.89 2.99
C MET A 179 8.53 -6.32 2.51
N PRO A 180 9.26 -6.54 1.41
CA PRO A 180 9.66 -7.88 0.99
C PRO A 180 10.37 -8.64 2.14
N GLY A 181 9.87 -9.83 2.46
CA GLY A 181 10.41 -10.68 3.53
C GLY A 181 10.00 -10.30 4.96
N ALA A 182 9.24 -9.22 5.17
CA ALA A 182 8.83 -8.80 6.51
C ALA A 182 7.84 -9.79 7.16
N PRO A 183 7.97 -10.08 8.47
CA PRO A 183 6.97 -10.86 9.20
C PRO A 183 5.68 -10.08 9.42
N GLN A 184 5.77 -8.74 9.50
CA GLN A 184 4.62 -7.87 9.65
C GLN A 184 3.89 -7.72 8.30
N ARG A 185 2.57 -7.85 8.36
CA ARG A 185 1.69 -7.80 7.20
C ARG A 185 0.61 -6.75 7.40
N HIS A 186 0.12 -6.24 6.29
CA HIS A 186 -1.14 -5.52 6.22
C HIS A 186 -2.29 -6.41 6.73
N ASN A 187 -3.37 -5.77 7.17
CA ASN A 187 -4.63 -6.45 7.52
C ASN A 187 -5.80 -5.52 7.22
N ASN A 188 -5.85 -5.05 5.98
CA ASN A 188 -6.75 -3.99 5.56
C ASN A 188 -7.99 -4.61 4.90
N ALA A 189 -9.08 -4.74 5.66
CA ALA A 189 -10.36 -5.22 5.13
C ALA A 189 -10.99 -4.20 4.16
N GLY A 190 -11.80 -4.68 3.22
CA GLY A 190 -12.50 -3.83 2.25
C GLY A 190 -11.55 -3.12 1.28
N TYR A 191 -10.49 -3.81 0.88
CA TYR A 191 -9.52 -3.33 -0.12
C TYR A 191 -9.75 -4.02 -1.45
N ARG A 192 -9.28 -3.37 -2.52
CA ARG A 192 -9.31 -3.89 -3.88
C ARG A 192 -7.97 -3.70 -4.56
N MET A 193 -7.64 -4.61 -5.45
CA MET A 193 -6.51 -4.52 -6.35
C MET A 193 -7.01 -4.48 -7.79
N LEU A 194 -6.50 -3.52 -8.55
CA LEU A 194 -6.49 -3.55 -10.02
C LEU A 194 -5.04 -3.70 -10.46
N ALA A 195 -4.76 -4.67 -11.33
CA ALA A 195 -3.42 -4.87 -11.85
C ALA A 195 -3.41 -5.14 -13.35
N ALA A 196 -2.31 -4.78 -14.00
CA ALA A 196 -2.05 -5.09 -15.39
C ALA A 196 -0.62 -5.64 -15.51
N VAL A 197 -0.46 -6.73 -16.26
CA VAL A 197 0.85 -7.22 -16.70
C VAL A 197 0.94 -7.02 -18.20
N VAL A 198 1.94 -6.26 -18.64
CA VAL A 198 2.13 -5.89 -20.04
C VAL A 198 3.39 -6.59 -20.53
N GLU A 199 3.22 -7.53 -21.43
CA GLU A 199 4.32 -8.32 -21.97
C GLU A 199 5.01 -7.56 -23.10
N THR A 200 6.29 -7.25 -22.93
CA THR A 200 7.13 -6.57 -23.93
C THR A 200 8.31 -7.45 -24.33
N PRO A 201 8.99 -7.17 -25.46
CA PRO A 201 10.19 -7.92 -25.85
C PRO A 201 11.32 -7.88 -24.80
N GLU A 202 11.36 -6.85 -23.97
CA GLU A 202 12.37 -6.70 -22.91
C GLU A 202 11.99 -7.47 -21.63
N GLY A 203 10.72 -7.88 -21.51
CA GLY A 203 10.15 -8.56 -20.35
C GLY A 203 8.81 -7.96 -19.92
N PRO A 204 8.14 -8.58 -18.94
CA PRO A 204 6.87 -8.10 -18.44
C PRO A 204 7.03 -6.85 -17.55
N TRP A 205 6.15 -5.87 -17.76
CA TRP A 205 5.94 -4.72 -16.89
C TRP A 205 4.70 -4.94 -16.03
N PHE A 206 4.81 -4.64 -14.74
CA PHE A 206 3.77 -4.93 -13.76
C PHE A 206 3.22 -3.64 -13.15
N PHE A 207 1.95 -3.38 -13.39
CA PHE A 207 1.22 -2.25 -12.87
C PHE A 207 0.27 -2.76 -11.79
N LYS A 208 0.40 -2.26 -10.58
CA LYS A 208 -0.43 -2.72 -9.46
C LYS A 208 -0.97 -1.53 -8.69
N LEU A 209 -2.28 -1.35 -8.72
CA LEU A 209 -3.04 -0.39 -7.93
C LEU A 209 -3.73 -1.13 -6.78
N VAL A 210 -3.48 -0.71 -5.54
CA VAL A 210 -4.12 -1.26 -4.34
C VAL A 210 -4.60 -0.13 -3.43
N GLY A 211 -5.79 -0.27 -2.87
CA GLY A 211 -6.33 0.68 -1.90
C GLY A 211 -7.70 0.26 -1.39
N PRO A 212 -8.34 1.10 -0.56
CA PRO A 212 -9.74 0.91 -0.16
C PRO A 212 -10.67 0.74 -1.36
N GLU A 213 -11.67 -0.12 -1.25
CA GLU A 213 -12.49 -0.55 -2.38
C GLU A 213 -13.23 0.60 -3.06
N LYS A 214 -13.76 1.59 -2.32
CA LYS A 214 -14.46 2.73 -2.93
C LYS A 214 -13.48 3.66 -3.63
N THR A 215 -12.31 3.91 -3.04
CA THR A 215 -11.21 4.63 -3.70
C THR A 215 -10.84 3.96 -5.01
N ILE A 216 -10.63 2.63 -5.03
CA ILE A 216 -10.29 1.92 -6.27
C ILE A 216 -11.43 1.95 -7.28
N ALA A 217 -12.69 1.85 -6.83
CA ALA A 217 -13.85 1.98 -7.71
C ALA A 217 -13.95 3.39 -8.33
N GLN A 218 -13.68 4.46 -7.58
CA GLN A 218 -13.64 5.83 -8.10
C GLN A 218 -12.62 5.98 -9.24
N TRP A 219 -11.46 5.33 -9.12
CA TRP A 219 -10.36 5.48 -10.07
C TRP A 219 -10.31 4.39 -11.15
N SER A 220 -11.17 3.39 -11.12
CA SER A 220 -11.07 2.22 -12.01
C SER A 220 -11.13 2.58 -13.50
N GLY A 221 -11.97 3.56 -13.87
CA GLY A 221 -12.04 4.06 -15.25
C GLY A 221 -10.74 4.75 -15.68
N SER A 222 -10.10 5.52 -14.80
CA SER A 222 -8.81 6.14 -15.08
C SER A 222 -7.68 5.10 -15.21
N PHE A 223 -7.71 4.04 -14.40
CA PHE A 223 -6.78 2.93 -14.51
C PHE A 223 -6.92 2.20 -15.84
N ASP A 224 -8.16 1.94 -16.29
CA ASP A 224 -8.39 1.34 -17.61
C ASP A 224 -7.88 2.25 -18.75
N ALA A 225 -8.15 3.56 -18.67
CA ALA A 225 -7.63 4.53 -19.63
C ALA A 225 -6.09 4.58 -19.65
N PHE A 226 -5.45 4.51 -18.48
CA PHE A 226 -3.99 4.42 -18.36
C PHE A 226 -3.44 3.19 -19.07
N VAL A 227 -4.03 2.00 -18.84
CA VAL A 227 -3.62 0.76 -19.53
C VAL A 227 -3.90 0.84 -21.04
N ASN A 228 -5.03 1.39 -21.46
CA ASN A 228 -5.37 1.54 -22.89
C ASN A 228 -4.49 2.57 -23.62
N SER A 229 -3.84 3.48 -22.89
CA SER A 229 -2.92 4.46 -23.47
C SER A 229 -1.55 3.88 -23.85
N ILE A 230 -1.30 2.62 -23.49
CA ILE A 230 -0.04 1.92 -23.77
C ILE A 230 0.21 1.89 -25.28
N LYS A 231 1.40 2.34 -25.65
CA LYS A 231 1.92 2.22 -27.01
C LYS A 231 3.40 1.89 -26.99
N LYS A 232 3.87 1.20 -28.02
CA LYS A 232 5.30 0.99 -28.25
C LYS A 232 5.94 2.36 -28.53
N SER A 233 7.12 2.60 -27.94
CA SER A 233 7.93 3.81 -28.17
C SER A 233 8.89 3.64 -29.34
#